data_AF-A0A9X2XV67-F1
#
_entry.id   AF-A0A9X2XV67-F1
#
_cell.length_a   1.000
_cell.length_b   1.000
_cell.length_c   1.000
_cell.angle_alpha   90.00
_cell.angle_beta   90.00
_cell.angle_gamma   90.00
#
_symmetry.space_group_name_H-M   'P 1'
#
loop_
_entity.id
_entity.type
_entity.pdbx_description
1 polymer ?
#
loop_
_entity_poly.entity_id
_entity_poly.type
_entity_poly.pdbx_seq_one_letter_code
_entity_poly.pdbx_strand_id
1 'polypeptide(L)'
;MHATIKSRFNIGFNPLKDMLLTIVAMSLLIYILGKIKTGQPDILHQAYLFFDSSDIKGKVDSIRFQFNVEAVKLDNSKQEYLFAPDITQEGAFFHAYTEKGDSFIKPPYSKIVVVKGARKTYTYTFKKF
;
A
#
# COMPACT_ATOMS: atom_id res chain seq x y z
N MET A 1 -43.11 11.85 -56.36
CA MET A 1 -42.76 12.45 -55.05
C MET A 1 -41.47 11.83 -54.57
N HIS A 2 -40.36 12.57 -54.55
CA HIS A 2 -39.13 12.15 -53.86
C HIS A 2 -38.65 13.33 -53.02
N ALA A 3 -38.71 13.17 -51.70
CA ALA A 3 -38.23 14.16 -50.75
C ALA A 3 -36.77 13.84 -50.41
N THR A 4 -35.86 14.71 -50.81
CA THR A 4 -34.44 14.60 -50.44
C THR A 4 -34.22 15.32 -49.10
N ILE A 5 -34.01 14.56 -48.03
CA ILE A 5 -33.61 15.09 -46.72
C ILE A 5 -32.12 15.46 -46.82
N LYS A 6 -31.82 16.75 -46.94
CA LYS A 6 -30.45 17.27 -46.75
C LYS A 6 -30.14 17.29 -45.25
N SER A 7 -29.46 16.26 -44.77
CA SER A 7 -28.79 16.25 -43.46
C SER A 7 -27.76 17.39 -43.40
N ARG A 8 -27.98 18.36 -42.50
CA ARG A 8 -27.00 19.39 -42.17
C ARG A 8 -26.31 19.02 -40.85
N PHE A 9 -25.40 18.05 -40.90
CA PHE A 9 -24.37 17.93 -39.86
C PHE A 9 -23.21 18.86 -40.24
N ASN A 10 -23.34 20.13 -39.87
CA ASN A 10 -22.26 21.10 -40.00
C ASN A 10 -21.39 21.00 -38.74
N ILE A 11 -20.49 20.01 -38.69
CA ILE A 11 -19.44 19.96 -37.67
C ILE A 11 -18.42 21.03 -38.07
N GLY A 12 -18.65 22.25 -37.60
CA GLY A 12 -17.74 23.37 -37.82
C GLY A 12 -16.41 23.04 -37.15
N PHE A 13 -15.45 22.57 -37.95
CA PHE A 13 -14.09 22.30 -37.51
C PHE A 13 -13.42 23.64 -37.24
N ASN A 14 -13.31 24.02 -35.97
CA ASN A 14 -12.54 25.18 -35.57
C ASN A 14 -11.29 24.67 -34.84
N PRO A 15 -10.15 24.55 -35.55
CA PRO A 15 -8.96 23.89 -35.02
C PRO A 15 -8.45 24.54 -33.73
N LEU A 16 -8.67 25.85 -33.55
CA LEU A 16 -8.30 26.57 -32.33
C LEU A 16 -9.19 26.19 -31.14
N LYS A 17 -10.50 26.05 -31.36
CA LYS A 17 -11.47 25.68 -30.32
C LYS A 17 -11.24 24.23 -29.86
N ASP A 18 -10.97 23.34 -30.80
CA ASP A 18 -10.73 21.92 -30.51
C ASP A 18 -9.39 21.71 -29.80
N MET A 19 -8.35 22.49 -30.17
CA MET A 19 -7.07 22.48 -29.47
C MET A 19 -7.20 23.01 -28.03
N LEU A 20 -7.92 24.11 -27.82
CA LEU A 20 -8.17 24.66 -26.48
C LEU A 20 -8.95 23.68 -25.59
N LEU A 21 -9.99 23.05 -26.14
CA LEU A 21 -10.78 22.04 -25.43
C LEU A 21 -9.91 20.83 -25.02
N THR A 22 -9.01 20.41 -25.92
CA THR A 22 -8.08 19.30 -25.65
C THR A 22 -7.09 19.66 -24.54
N ILE A 23 -6.53 20.88 -24.55
CA ILE A 23 -5.61 21.36 -23.50
C ILE A 23 -6.31 21.40 -22.14
N VAL A 24 -7.54 21.89 -22.08
CA VAL A 24 -8.34 21.94 -20.84
C VAL A 24 -8.62 20.53 -20.32
N ALA A 25 -9.04 19.62 -21.18
CA ALA A 25 -9.31 18.23 -20.80
C ALA A 25 -8.05 17.51 -20.28
N MET A 26 -6.89 17.71 -20.94
CA MET A 26 -5.63 17.14 -20.48
C MET A 26 -5.17 17.76 -19.15
N SER A 27 -5.34 19.07 -18.98
CA SER A 27 -4.99 19.75 -17.72
C SER A 27 -5.84 19.24 -16.56
N LEU A 28 -7.14 19.03 -16.79
CA LEU A 28 -8.06 18.45 -15.81
C LEU A 28 -7.69 16.99 -15.48
N LEU A 29 -7.33 16.20 -16.49
CA LEU A 29 -6.89 14.83 -16.32
C LEU A 29 -5.59 14.75 -15.48
N ILE A 30 -4.61 15.61 -15.77
CA ILE A 30 -3.35 15.70 -15.01
C ILE A 30 -3.63 16.11 -13.56
N TYR A 31 -4.53 17.07 -13.33
CA TYR A 31 -4.92 17.49 -11.98
C TYR A 31 -5.57 16.35 -11.17
N ILE A 32 -6.49 15.61 -11.78
CA ILE A 32 -7.16 14.46 -11.16
C ILE A 32 -6.13 13.35 -10.87
N LEU A 33 -5.28 12.99 -11.83
CA LEU A 33 -4.24 11.97 -11.66
C LEU A 33 -3.18 12.39 -10.63
N GLY A 34 -2.85 13.67 -10.56
CA GLY A 34 -1.93 14.23 -9.57
C GLY A 34 -2.45 14.11 -8.14
N LYS A 35 -3.76 14.34 -7.94
CA LYS A 35 -4.43 14.15 -6.63
C LYS A 35 -4.56 12.68 -6.22
N ILE A 36 -4.66 11.76 -7.17
CA ILE A 36 -4.77 10.32 -6.89
C ILE A 36 -3.44 9.74 -6.37
N LYS A 37 -2.28 10.32 -6.75
CA LYS A 37 -0.96 9.82 -6.33
C LYS A 37 -0.54 10.22 -4.91
N THR A 38 -1.23 11.15 -4.24
CA THR A 38 -0.75 11.71 -2.96
C THR A 38 -1.34 11.07 -1.71
N GLY A 39 -2.33 10.16 -1.82
CA GLY A 39 -3.02 9.61 -0.64
C GLY A 39 -2.43 8.32 -0.05
N GLN A 40 -1.79 7.47 -0.87
CA GLN A 40 -1.25 6.18 -0.44
C GLN A 40 0.14 6.19 0.20
N PRO A 41 1.12 7.01 -0.26
CA PRO A 41 2.47 6.97 0.34
C PRO A 41 2.48 7.47 1.80
N ASP A 42 1.56 8.35 2.17
CA ASP A 42 1.50 8.92 3.52
C ASP A 42 0.96 7.90 4.55
N ILE A 43 -0.09 7.15 4.22
CA ILE A 43 -0.68 6.16 5.13
C ILE A 43 0.29 5.01 5.42
N LEU A 44 0.99 4.51 4.40
CA LEU A 44 1.99 3.45 4.59
C LEU A 44 3.18 3.96 5.40
N HIS A 45 3.60 5.21 5.20
CA HIS A 45 4.65 5.82 5.99
C HIS A 45 4.23 5.98 7.46
N GLN A 46 3.01 6.46 7.73
CA GLN A 46 2.49 6.59 9.08
C GLN A 46 2.32 5.23 9.77
N ALA A 47 1.81 4.22 9.05
CA ALA A 47 1.71 2.85 9.56
C ALA A 47 3.09 2.28 9.90
N TYR A 48 4.10 2.57 9.07
CA TYR A 48 5.48 2.21 9.34
C TYR A 48 6.05 2.93 10.57
N LEU A 49 5.86 4.25 10.70
CA LEU A 49 6.31 5.01 11.86
C LEU A 49 5.65 4.50 13.16
N PHE A 50 4.37 4.14 13.07
CA PHE A 50 3.63 3.52 14.16
C PHE A 50 4.25 2.16 14.55
N PHE A 51 4.51 1.29 13.56
CA PHE A 51 5.22 0.04 13.80
C PHE A 51 6.61 0.26 14.39
N ASP A 52 7.39 1.22 13.86
CA ASP A 52 8.76 1.46 14.27
C ASP A 52 8.83 1.92 15.72
N SER A 53 7.98 2.85 16.13
CA SER A 53 7.99 3.44 17.48
C SER A 53 7.33 2.58 18.57
N SER A 54 6.58 1.54 18.21
CA SER A 54 5.82 0.73 19.18
C SER A 54 6.69 -0.28 19.92
N ASP A 55 6.47 -0.44 21.24
CA ASP A 55 6.92 -1.62 22.00
C ASP A 55 5.86 -2.73 21.86
N ILE A 56 6.12 -3.68 20.95
CA ILE A 56 5.15 -4.69 20.56
C ILE A 56 5.52 -6.01 21.22
N LYS A 57 4.61 -6.53 22.05
CA LYS A 57 4.71 -7.84 22.71
C LYS A 57 3.35 -8.51 22.76
N GLY A 58 3.25 -9.72 22.24
CA GLY A 58 2.01 -10.50 22.29
C GLY A 58 2.12 -11.79 21.49
N LYS A 59 1.00 -12.50 21.32
CA LYS A 59 0.95 -13.67 20.45
C LYS A 59 0.31 -13.31 19.12
N VAL A 60 0.82 -13.88 18.04
CA VAL A 60 0.23 -13.72 16.72
C VAL A 60 -1.17 -14.31 16.70
N ASP A 61 -2.17 -13.51 16.34
CA ASP A 61 -3.54 -13.95 16.10
C ASP A 61 -3.78 -14.22 14.61
N SER A 62 -3.25 -13.35 13.75
CA SER A 62 -3.31 -13.49 12.29
C SER A 62 -2.19 -12.72 11.60
N ILE A 63 -1.91 -13.13 10.37
CA ILE A 63 -0.92 -12.51 9.47
C ILE A 63 -1.59 -12.31 8.13
N ARG A 64 -1.37 -11.15 7.50
CA ARG A 64 -1.75 -10.88 6.12
C ARG A 64 -0.58 -10.36 5.33
N PHE A 65 -0.46 -10.81 4.10
CA PHE A 65 0.53 -10.32 3.14
C PHE A 65 -0.19 -9.67 1.97
N GLN A 66 0.10 -8.39 1.70
CA GLN A 66 -0.45 -7.68 0.55
C GLN A 66 0.51 -6.59 0.09
N PHE A 67 0.68 -6.42 -1.22
CA PHE A 67 1.50 -5.33 -1.80
C PHE A 67 2.92 -5.23 -1.24
N ASN A 68 3.62 -6.36 -1.03
CA ASN A 68 4.97 -6.44 -0.44
C ASN A 68 5.09 -5.94 1.01
N VAL A 69 3.96 -5.79 1.71
CA VAL A 69 3.89 -5.44 3.12
C VAL A 69 3.25 -6.58 3.89
N GLU A 70 3.73 -6.81 5.11
CA GLU A 70 3.20 -7.77 6.05
C GLU A 70 2.44 -7.03 7.14
N ALA A 71 1.26 -7.52 7.48
CA ALA A 71 0.46 -7.03 8.59
C ALA A 71 0.32 -8.15 9.62
N VAL A 72 0.67 -7.86 10.87
CA VAL A 72 0.48 -8.79 11.99
C VAL A 72 -0.55 -8.24 12.96
N LYS A 73 -1.51 -9.09 13.35
CA LYS A 73 -2.43 -8.81 14.44
C LYS A 73 -2.03 -9.65 15.64
N LEU A 74 -2.02 -9.03 16.81
CA LEU A 74 -1.75 -9.73 18.07
C LEU A 74 -3.05 -9.99 18.82
N ASP A 75 -3.07 -11.08 19.59
CA ASP A 75 -4.22 -11.49 20.42
C ASP A 75 -4.66 -10.42 21.44
N ASN A 76 -3.69 -9.67 21.96
CA ASN A 76 -3.88 -8.61 22.93
C ASN A 76 -4.09 -7.22 22.32
N SER A 77 -4.13 -7.11 20.98
CA SER A 77 -4.24 -5.83 20.27
C SER A 77 -5.44 -5.82 19.33
N LYS A 78 -6.15 -4.69 19.30
CA LYS A 78 -7.16 -4.43 18.26
C LYS A 78 -6.54 -3.90 16.96
N GLN A 79 -5.30 -3.43 17.03
CA GLN A 79 -4.57 -2.83 15.92
C GLN A 79 -3.72 -3.87 15.19
N GLU A 80 -3.50 -3.61 13.90
CA GLU A 80 -2.57 -4.36 13.09
C GLU A 80 -1.30 -3.55 12.88
N TYR A 81 -0.17 -4.25 12.91
CA TYR A 81 1.14 -3.67 12.73
C TYR A 81 1.64 -4.00 11.35
N LEU A 82 1.86 -2.96 10.53
CA LEU A 82 2.31 -3.11 9.15
C LEU A 82 3.81 -2.86 9.04
N PHE A 83 4.52 -3.75 8.36
CA PHE A 83 5.97 -3.66 8.16
C PHE A 83 6.43 -4.36 6.87
N ALA A 84 7.62 -4.00 6.38
CA ALA A 84 8.23 -4.60 5.19
C ALA A 84 9.53 -5.35 5.59
N PRO A 85 9.50 -6.69 5.66
CA PRO A 85 10.68 -7.48 6.00
C PRO A 85 11.77 -7.34 4.95
N ASP A 86 13.02 -7.31 5.41
CA ASP A 86 14.19 -7.25 4.55
C ASP A 86 14.56 -8.66 4.09
N ILE A 87 14.07 -9.04 2.91
CA ILE A 87 14.24 -10.35 2.30
C ILE A 87 15.62 -10.58 1.65
N THR A 88 16.56 -9.63 1.77
CA THR A 88 17.91 -9.77 1.20
C THR A 88 18.84 -10.63 2.04
N GLN A 89 18.53 -10.85 3.32
CA GLN A 89 19.20 -11.87 4.12
C GLN A 89 18.52 -13.21 3.83
N GLU A 90 19.29 -14.29 3.62
CA GLU A 90 18.75 -15.63 3.37
C GLU A 90 17.69 -15.97 4.43
N GLY A 91 16.41 -15.86 4.07
CA GLY A 91 15.36 -15.81 5.08
C GLY A 91 13.98 -15.58 4.49
N ALA A 92 13.32 -16.68 4.16
CA ALA A 92 12.00 -16.99 4.70
C ALA A 92 11.05 -15.79 4.91
N PHE A 93 10.07 -15.59 4.02
CA PHE A 93 9.02 -14.58 4.20
C PHE A 93 8.38 -14.68 5.60
N PHE A 94 8.13 -13.55 6.27
CA PHE A 94 7.64 -13.56 7.66
C PHE A 94 6.36 -14.39 7.79
N HIS A 95 5.41 -14.21 6.87
CA HIS A 95 4.17 -15.00 6.79
C HIS A 95 4.37 -16.49 6.52
N ALA A 96 5.50 -16.92 5.96
CA ALA A 96 5.73 -18.33 5.62
C ALA A 96 6.21 -19.15 6.83
N TYR A 97 6.73 -18.51 7.87
CA TYR A 97 7.36 -19.20 9.01
C TYR A 97 6.81 -18.79 10.38
N THR A 98 6.00 -17.74 10.41
CA THR A 98 5.29 -17.30 11.61
C THR A 98 3.88 -17.87 11.61
N GLU A 99 3.46 -18.43 12.73
CA GLU A 99 2.16 -19.07 12.89
C GLU A 99 1.34 -18.40 14.00
N LYS A 100 0.02 -18.63 13.98
CA LYS A 100 -0.86 -18.22 15.07
C LYS A 100 -0.39 -18.84 16.38
N GLY A 101 -0.27 -18.02 17.42
CA GLY A 101 0.18 -18.41 18.75
C GLY A 101 1.67 -18.19 19.01
N ASP A 102 2.47 -17.93 17.96
CA ASP A 102 3.88 -17.55 18.12
C ASP A 102 3.99 -16.22 18.86
N SER A 103 5.02 -16.10 19.71
CA SER A 103 5.28 -14.84 20.42
C SER A 103 5.98 -13.86 19.49
N PHE A 104 5.39 -12.68 19.32
CA PHE A 104 5.94 -11.57 18.53
C PHE A 104 6.49 -10.50 19.46
N ILE A 105 7.78 -10.17 19.31
CA ILE A 105 8.47 -9.21 20.16
C ILE A 105 9.25 -8.22 19.29
N LYS A 106 8.92 -6.94 19.40
CA LYS A 106 9.62 -5.83 18.75
C LYS A 106 9.80 -4.68 19.76
N PRO A 107 11.03 -4.39 20.19
CA PRO A 107 11.30 -3.18 20.97
C PRO A 107 11.03 -1.91 20.13
N PRO A 108 10.72 -0.78 20.79
CA PRO A 108 10.52 0.48 20.08
C PRO A 108 11.82 0.92 19.40
N TYR A 109 11.68 1.51 18.21
CA TYR A 109 12.74 1.97 17.31
C TYR A 109 13.75 0.89 16.85
N SER A 110 13.43 -0.38 17.11
CA SER A 110 14.23 -1.52 16.70
C SER A 110 13.89 -1.94 15.27
N LYS A 111 14.93 -2.14 14.47
CA LYS A 111 14.80 -2.81 13.16
C LYS A 111 14.59 -4.32 13.26
N ILE A 112 14.66 -4.86 14.47
CA ILE A 112 14.61 -6.30 14.74
C ILE A 112 13.26 -6.67 15.35
N VAL A 113 12.63 -7.69 14.78
CA VAL A 113 11.53 -8.46 15.38
C VAL A 113 12.06 -9.85 15.69
N VAL A 114 11.71 -10.33 16.88
CA VAL A 114 11.92 -11.72 17.25
C VAL A 114 10.57 -12.42 17.32
N VAL A 115 10.46 -13.51 16.56
CA VAL A 115 9.31 -14.43 16.62
C VAL A 115 9.77 -15.71 17.31
N LYS A 116 9.07 -16.11 18.37
CA LYS A 116 9.33 -17.36 19.09
C LYS A 116 8.13 -18.28 18.98
N GLY A 117 8.30 -19.37 18.23
CA GLY A 117 7.36 -20.49 18.22
C GLY A 117 7.80 -21.61 19.16
N ALA A 118 7.03 -22.70 19.19
CA ALA A 118 7.24 -23.80 20.14
C ALA A 118 8.63 -24.48 20.04
N ARG A 119 9.23 -24.50 18.84
CA ARG A 119 10.52 -25.16 18.56
C ARG A 119 11.48 -24.32 17.71
N LYS A 120 11.10 -23.07 17.42
CA LYS A 120 11.78 -22.22 16.44
C LYS A 120 11.83 -20.79 16.94
N THR A 121 12.95 -20.12 16.71
CA THR A 121 13.08 -18.68 16.93
C THR A 121 13.60 -18.07 15.65
N TYR A 122 12.87 -17.09 15.13
CA TYR A 122 13.24 -16.33 13.95
C TYR A 122 13.51 -14.89 14.33
N THR A 123 14.53 -14.33 13.70
CA THR A 123 14.89 -12.92 13.83
C THR A 123 14.72 -12.29 12.46
N TYR A 124 13.85 -11.30 12.37
CA TYR A 124 13.58 -10.56 11.14
C TYR A 124 14.11 -9.15 11.25
N THR A 125 14.69 -8.66 10.15
CA THR A 125 15.06 -7.24 9.98
C THR A 125 14.06 -6.58 9.04
N PHE A 126 13.79 -5.29 9.22
CA PHE A 126 12.89 -4.52 8.34
C PHE A 126 13.63 -3.37 7.64
N LYS A 127 13.20 -3.07 6.42
CA LYS A 127 13.68 -1.88 5.70
C LYS A 127 13.16 -0.63 6.40
N LYS A 128 14.01 0.39 6.54
CA LYS A 128 13.57 1.75 6.85
C LYS A 128 13.15 2.42 5.55
N PHE A 129 11.93 2.96 5.54
CA PHE A 129 11.45 3.83 4.47
C PHE A 129 12.06 5.22 4.62
#